data_AF-A0A2R6WRW3-F1
#
_entry.id   AF-A0A2R6WRW3-F1
#
_cell.length_a   1.000
_cell.length_b   1.000
_cell.length_c   1.000
_cell.angle_alpha   90.00
_cell.angle_beta   90.00
_cell.angle_gamma   90.00
#
_symmetry.space_group_name_H-M   'P 1'
#
loop_
_entity.id
_entity.type
_entity.pdbx_description
1 polymer ?
#
loop_
_entity_poly.entity_id
_entity_poly.type
_entity_poly.pdbx_seq_one_letter_code
_entity_poly.pdbx_strand_id
1 'polypeptide(L)'
;MSAAAQYCADCKASRPRYASTTLGIWLCNRCYGIHRNVGAHVTRTKCVGLDSWSTQELHRMKSIGNERAASYWESQVPDGYIRPSPKSTNEEVEKWIRDKYEKKLYCPRDSPPPSVPELPEKPTSSTPHRYKQEQGVNFNIPLPRMKVIPTSSESGVGGDEDEFGNFMQAPS
;
A
#
# COMPACT_ATOMS: atom_id res chain seq x y z
N MET A 1 -14.27 -2.23 0.67
CA MET A 1 -13.18 -1.33 1.13
C MET A 1 -12.63 -0.55 -0.07
N SER A 2 -11.63 0.31 0.13
CA SER A 2 -10.91 1.05 -0.93
C SER A 2 -11.68 2.16 -1.65
N ALA A 3 -11.93 3.26 -0.92
CA ALA A 3 -11.74 4.57 -1.54
C ALA A 3 -10.23 4.74 -1.79
N ALA A 4 -9.74 4.19 -2.90
CA ALA A 4 -8.33 4.28 -3.26
C ALA A 4 -7.97 5.73 -3.62
N ALA A 5 -6.79 6.20 -3.18
CA ALA A 5 -6.30 7.50 -3.62
C ALA A 5 -6.15 7.51 -5.14
N GLN A 6 -6.98 8.28 -5.82
CA GLN A 6 -7.15 8.19 -7.28
C GLN A 6 -5.90 8.65 -8.05
N TYR A 7 -5.13 9.54 -7.43
CA TYR A 7 -3.98 10.23 -8.03
C TYR A 7 -2.78 10.25 -7.07
N CYS A 8 -1.57 10.15 -7.64
CA CYS A 8 -0.29 10.37 -6.97
C CYS A 8 -0.26 11.72 -6.23
N ALA A 9 0.30 11.76 -5.02
CA ALA A 9 0.37 12.98 -4.22
C ALA A 9 1.06 14.14 -4.96
N ASP A 10 2.16 13.83 -5.64
CA ASP A 10 3.11 14.82 -6.16
C ASP A 10 2.77 15.25 -7.59
N CYS A 11 2.85 14.31 -8.54
CA CYS A 11 2.67 14.57 -9.97
C CYS A 11 1.24 14.32 -10.51
N LYS A 12 0.28 14.00 -9.63
CA LYS A 12 -1.13 13.68 -9.94
C LYS A 12 -1.38 12.55 -10.97
N ALA A 13 -0.38 11.73 -11.32
CA ALA A 13 -0.57 10.54 -12.15
C ALA A 13 -1.57 9.56 -11.50
N SER A 14 -2.48 8.98 -12.27
CA SER A 14 -3.58 8.15 -11.77
C SER A 14 -3.12 6.78 -11.24
N ARG A 15 -4.00 6.13 -10.46
CA ARG A 15 -3.85 4.74 -9.97
C ARG A 15 -2.50 4.46 -9.27
N PRO A 16 -2.09 5.23 -8.25
CA PRO A 16 -0.88 4.95 -7.47
C PRO A 16 -0.89 3.52 -6.90
N ARG A 17 0.27 2.84 -6.99
CA ARG A 17 0.48 1.46 -6.50
C ARG A 17 1.56 1.36 -5.40
N TYR A 18 2.09 2.51 -5.00
CA TYR A 18 3.10 2.67 -3.96
C TYR A 18 2.62 3.70 -2.94
N ALA A 19 3.34 3.81 -1.83
CA ALA A 19 3.04 4.76 -0.76
C ALA A 19 4.31 5.19 -0.02
N SER A 20 4.21 6.26 0.78
CA SER A 20 5.14 6.60 1.85
C SER A 20 4.46 6.45 3.20
N THR A 21 4.92 5.50 4.01
CA THR A 21 4.31 5.14 5.31
C THR A 21 4.80 6.01 6.47
N THR A 22 5.73 6.93 6.26
CA THR A 22 5.94 8.07 7.18
C THR A 22 4.93 9.18 6.91
N LEU A 23 4.84 9.61 5.65
CA LEU A 23 4.09 10.78 5.19
C LEU A 23 2.58 10.55 5.04
N GLY A 24 2.13 9.29 4.93
CA GLY A 24 0.71 8.92 4.78
C GLY A 24 0.15 9.08 3.37
N ILE A 25 1.03 9.10 2.35
CA ILE A 25 0.69 9.45 0.95
C ILE A 25 0.87 8.30 -0.04
N TRP A 26 0.12 8.34 -1.13
CA TRP A 26 0.10 7.36 -2.21
C TRP A 26 0.81 7.89 -3.46
N LEU A 27 1.65 7.05 -4.06
CA LEU A 27 2.64 7.40 -5.08
C LEU A 27 2.50 6.53 -6.35
N CYS A 28 2.74 7.14 -7.51
CA CYS A 28 2.99 6.39 -8.75
C CYS A 28 4.44 5.86 -8.77
N ASN A 29 4.75 4.93 -9.69
CA ASN A 29 6.08 4.30 -9.76
C ASN A 29 7.23 5.33 -9.90
N ARG A 30 7.04 6.40 -10.70
CA ARG A 30 8.06 7.45 -10.90
C ARG A 30 8.37 8.22 -9.60
N CYS A 31 7.33 8.69 -8.90
CA CYS A 31 7.49 9.42 -7.64
C CYS A 31 8.01 8.49 -6.53
N TYR A 32 7.56 7.24 -6.47
CA TYR A 32 8.14 6.21 -5.60
C TYR A 32 9.64 6.04 -5.85
N GLY A 33 10.06 5.93 -7.12
CA GLY A 33 11.46 5.86 -7.51
C GLY A 33 12.29 7.01 -6.94
N ILE A 34 11.79 8.25 -7.10
CA ILE A 34 12.44 9.48 -6.61
C ILE A 34 12.43 9.56 -5.08
N HIS A 35 11.34 9.19 -4.39
CA HIS A 35 11.28 9.17 -2.92
C HIS A 35 12.38 8.29 -2.30
N ARG A 36 12.78 7.18 -2.95
CA ARG A 36 13.92 6.36 -2.48
C ARG A 36 15.25 7.14 -2.46
N ASN A 37 15.45 8.06 -3.40
CA ASN A 37 16.64 8.91 -3.51
C ASN A 37 16.65 10.09 -2.50
N VAL A 38 15.52 10.38 -1.86
CA VAL A 38 15.43 11.31 -0.71
C VAL A 38 15.78 10.59 0.60
N GLY A 39 15.42 9.30 0.71
CA GLY A 39 15.90 8.41 1.75
C GLY A 39 15.01 8.32 3.00
N ALA A 40 15.26 7.26 3.77
CA ALA A 40 14.37 6.76 4.84
C ALA A 40 14.18 7.71 6.04
N HIS A 41 15.04 8.72 6.19
CA HIS A 41 14.94 9.73 7.24
C HIS A 41 13.82 10.76 6.97
N VAL A 42 13.49 11.01 5.69
CA VAL A 42 12.31 11.78 5.28
C VAL A 42 11.14 10.83 4.97
N THR A 43 11.39 9.81 4.15
CA THR A 43 10.33 9.02 3.52
C THR A 43 10.63 7.52 3.52
N ARG A 44 9.82 6.74 4.25
CA ARG A 44 9.83 5.27 4.14
C ARG A 44 8.75 4.83 3.18
N THR A 45 9.12 4.16 2.09
CA THR A 45 8.21 3.82 0.99
C THR A 45 7.89 2.32 0.89
N LYS A 46 6.68 1.98 0.44
CA LYS A 46 6.23 0.60 0.19
C LYS A 46 5.46 0.44 -1.12
N CYS A 47 5.53 -0.74 -1.72
CA CYS A 47 4.65 -1.23 -2.77
C CYS A 47 3.42 -1.90 -2.16
N VAL A 48 2.23 -1.45 -2.57
CA VAL A 48 0.96 -1.77 -1.90
C VAL A 48 0.56 -3.25 -2.01
N GLY A 49 1.04 -3.95 -3.04
CA GLY A 49 0.72 -5.37 -3.28
C GLY A 49 1.89 -6.34 -3.12
N LEU A 50 3.04 -5.90 -2.59
CA LEU A 50 4.24 -6.74 -2.43
C LEU A 50 4.84 -6.68 -1.02
N ASP A 51 4.81 -5.52 -0.36
CA ASP A 51 5.34 -5.37 1.00
C ASP A 51 4.33 -5.78 2.06
N SER A 52 4.82 -6.33 3.18
CA SER A 52 4.02 -6.53 4.40
C SER A 52 3.69 -5.20 5.08
N TRP A 53 2.48 -5.06 5.62
CA TRP A 53 1.97 -3.84 6.24
C TRP A 53 1.63 -4.05 7.72
N SER A 54 2.00 -3.11 8.59
CA SER A 54 1.51 -3.09 9.98
C SER A 54 0.13 -2.43 10.09
N THR A 55 -0.63 -2.80 11.12
CA THR A 55 -1.92 -2.15 11.43
C THR A 55 -1.77 -0.63 11.63
N GLN A 56 -0.65 -0.17 12.19
CA GLN A 56 -0.37 1.25 12.40
C GLN A 56 -0.09 1.97 11.07
N GLU A 57 0.58 1.33 10.13
CA GLU A 57 0.79 1.88 8.78
C GLU A 57 -0.54 1.95 8.00
N LEU A 58 -1.35 0.90 8.02
CA LEU A 58 -2.68 0.89 7.37
C LEU A 58 -3.60 1.96 7.96
N HIS A 59 -3.63 2.09 9.29
CA HIS A 59 -4.36 3.16 9.98
C HIS A 59 -3.85 4.55 9.59
N ARG A 60 -2.53 4.74 9.43
CA ARG A 60 -1.94 5.99 8.95
C ARG A 60 -2.34 6.33 7.52
N MET A 61 -2.27 5.36 6.61
CA MET A 61 -2.68 5.55 5.21
C MET A 61 -4.17 5.88 5.08
N LYS A 62 -5.02 5.36 5.99
CA LYS A 62 -6.45 5.68 6.09
C LYS A 62 -6.73 7.04 6.76
N SER A 63 -5.96 7.42 7.78
CA SER A 63 -6.22 8.62 8.60
C SER A 63 -5.57 9.90 8.08
N ILE A 64 -4.62 9.78 7.15
CA ILE A 64 -3.98 10.92 6.47
C ILE A 64 -4.43 10.94 5.01
N GLY A 65 -3.85 10.11 4.14
CA GLY A 65 -4.15 10.13 2.71
C GLY A 65 -3.66 11.41 2.01
N ASN A 66 -3.82 11.47 0.69
CA ASN A 66 -3.22 12.54 -0.13
C ASN A 66 -3.84 13.92 0.13
N GLU A 67 -5.08 13.98 0.60
CA GLU A 67 -5.83 15.22 0.86
C GLU A 67 -5.35 15.90 2.15
N ARG A 68 -5.42 15.21 3.30
CA ARG A 68 -4.92 15.73 4.59
C ARG A 68 -3.39 15.89 4.62
N ALA A 69 -2.67 15.14 3.77
CA ALA A 69 -1.26 15.40 3.52
C ALA A 69 -1.04 16.69 2.72
N ALA A 70 -1.83 16.96 1.68
CA ALA A 70 -1.74 18.21 0.92
C ALA A 70 -2.09 19.43 1.78
N SER A 71 -3.15 19.38 2.60
CA SER A 71 -3.54 20.50 3.47
C SER A 71 -2.48 20.91 4.50
N TYR A 72 -1.47 20.06 4.75
CA TYR A 72 -0.28 20.41 5.54
C TYR A 72 0.94 20.70 4.66
N TRP A 73 1.36 19.72 3.83
CA TRP A 73 2.61 19.80 3.07
C TRP A 73 2.55 20.75 1.86
N GLU A 74 1.38 21.31 1.54
CA GLU A 74 1.17 22.24 0.43
C GLU A 74 0.50 23.54 0.90
N SER A 75 0.38 23.76 2.22
CA SER A 75 -0.34 24.87 2.88
C SER A 75 0.11 26.28 2.48
N GLN A 76 1.39 26.43 2.10
CA GLN A 76 2.02 27.69 1.71
C GLN A 76 2.72 27.54 0.34
N VAL A 77 2.15 26.74 -0.56
CA VAL A 77 2.53 26.80 -1.98
C VAL A 77 2.09 28.18 -2.50
N PRO A 78 2.99 29.01 -3.06
CA PRO A 78 2.61 30.33 -3.55
C PRO A 78 1.58 30.27 -4.69
N ASP A 79 0.69 31.25 -4.75
CA ASP A 79 -0.25 31.40 -5.87
C ASP A 79 0.51 31.46 -7.21
N GLY A 80 -0.03 30.77 -8.21
CA GLY A 80 0.60 30.64 -9.53
C GLY A 80 1.77 29.64 -9.60
N TYR A 81 2.17 28.98 -8.50
CA TYR A 81 3.21 27.94 -8.55
C TYR A 81 2.77 26.75 -9.42
N ILE A 82 3.50 26.50 -10.50
CA ILE A 82 3.21 25.40 -11.43
C ILE A 82 3.68 24.08 -10.82
N ARG A 83 2.71 23.26 -10.39
CA ARG A 83 2.96 21.92 -9.86
C ARG A 83 3.40 20.95 -10.96
N PRO A 84 4.29 19.99 -10.65
CA PRO A 84 4.62 18.93 -11.59
C PRO A 84 3.39 18.11 -12.01
N SER A 85 3.33 17.76 -13.28
CA SER A 85 2.27 16.97 -13.90
C SER A 85 2.73 15.52 -14.18
N PRO A 86 1.85 14.63 -14.68
CA PRO A 86 2.29 13.32 -15.15
C PRO A 86 3.30 13.42 -16.31
N LYS A 87 3.28 14.53 -17.07
CA LYS A 87 4.18 14.81 -18.20
C LYS A 87 5.47 15.54 -17.81
N SER A 88 5.55 16.08 -16.59
CA SER A 88 6.75 16.75 -16.07
C SER A 88 7.97 15.84 -15.98
N THR A 89 9.16 16.43 -16.07
CA THR A 89 10.44 15.71 -16.07
C THR A 89 10.75 15.10 -14.70
N ASN A 90 11.83 14.30 -14.61
CA ASN A 90 12.25 13.76 -13.31
C ASN A 90 12.78 14.87 -12.40
N GLU A 91 13.46 15.86 -12.97
CA GLU A 91 14.14 16.96 -12.27
C GLU A 91 13.11 17.93 -11.67
N GLU A 92 12.05 18.26 -12.42
CA GLU A 92 10.90 19.03 -11.91
C GLU A 92 10.21 18.32 -10.73
N VAL A 93 10.00 17.01 -10.86
CA VAL A 93 9.32 16.19 -9.85
C VAL A 93 10.21 15.98 -8.61
N GLU A 94 11.52 15.75 -8.77
CA GLU A 94 12.46 15.62 -7.66
C GLU A 94 12.65 16.94 -6.93
N LYS A 95 12.80 18.06 -7.64
CA LYS A 95 12.86 19.40 -7.03
C LYS A 95 11.63 19.63 -6.16
N TRP A 96 10.44 19.38 -6.69
CA TRP A 96 9.17 19.49 -5.94
C TRP A 96 9.13 18.57 -4.71
N ILE A 97 9.49 17.29 -4.83
CA ILE A 97 9.49 16.33 -3.72
C ILE A 97 10.46 16.78 -2.61
N ARG A 98 11.66 17.24 -2.96
CA ARG A 98 12.65 17.74 -2.00
C ARG A 98 12.23 19.05 -1.36
N ASP A 99 11.78 20.02 -2.15
CA ASP A 99 11.26 21.30 -1.65
C ASP A 99 10.09 21.08 -0.67
N LYS A 100 9.21 20.12 -0.98
CA LYS A 100 8.02 19.80 -0.19
C LYS A 100 8.28 19.03 1.11
N TYR A 101 9.06 17.94 1.09
CA TYR A 101 9.18 17.03 2.25
C TYR A 101 10.53 17.10 2.98
N GLU A 102 11.63 17.34 2.25
CA GLU A 102 12.99 17.38 2.79
C GLU A 102 13.31 18.78 3.35
N LYS A 103 13.11 19.82 2.53
CA LYS A 103 13.27 21.24 2.91
C LYS A 103 12.03 21.84 3.58
N LYS A 104 10.88 21.18 3.46
CA LYS A 104 9.59 21.54 4.10
C LYS A 104 9.09 22.97 3.76
N LEU A 105 9.37 23.47 2.56
CA LEU A 105 9.16 24.88 2.19
C LEU A 105 7.70 25.36 2.25
N TYR A 106 6.74 24.43 2.16
CA TYR A 106 5.32 24.75 2.00
C TYR A 106 4.42 24.30 3.18
N CYS A 107 5.01 23.84 4.29
CA CYS A 107 4.25 23.48 5.51
C CYS A 107 4.38 24.55 6.60
N PRO A 108 3.46 24.63 7.58
CA PRO A 108 3.57 25.59 8.67
C PRO A 108 4.83 25.29 9.50
N ARG A 109 5.52 26.33 9.98
CA ARG A 109 6.74 26.19 10.78
C ARG A 109 6.43 25.64 12.17
N ASP A 110 5.32 26.08 12.75
CA ASP A 110 4.95 25.88 14.15
C ASP A 110 3.87 24.80 14.35
N SER A 111 3.53 24.05 13.29
CA SER A 111 2.56 22.96 13.33
C SER A 111 3.24 21.61 13.03
N PRO A 112 2.99 20.56 13.83
CA PRO A 112 3.51 19.23 13.54
C PRO A 112 2.84 18.62 12.28
N PRO A 113 3.54 17.73 11.54
CA PRO A 113 2.92 16.98 10.44
C PRO A 113 1.69 16.19 10.88
N PRO A 114 0.75 15.85 9.96
CA PRO A 114 -0.51 15.20 10.31
C PRO A 114 -0.30 13.92 11.12
N SER A 115 -0.69 13.97 12.40
CA SER A 115 -0.68 12.82 13.27
C SER A 115 -1.81 11.84 12.92
N VAL A 116 -1.56 10.57 13.18
CA VAL A 116 -2.64 9.59 13.29
C VAL A 116 -3.41 9.86 14.57
N PRO A 117 -4.75 9.76 14.58
CA PRO A 117 -5.48 9.54 15.82
C PRO A 117 -4.90 8.29 16.50
N GLU A 118 -4.64 8.38 17.79
CA GLU A 118 -4.11 7.26 18.56
C GLU A 118 -5.06 6.06 18.42
N LEU A 119 -4.51 4.89 18.09
CA LEU A 119 -5.32 3.67 18.09
C LEU A 119 -5.65 3.35 19.56
N PRO A 120 -6.90 2.99 19.89
CA PRO A 120 -7.23 2.59 21.26
C PRO A 120 -6.31 1.44 21.66
N GLU A 121 -5.49 1.66 22.68
CA GLU A 121 -4.48 0.70 23.07
C GLU A 121 -5.14 -0.62 23.47
N LYS A 122 -4.69 -1.72 22.86
CA LYS A 122 -4.97 -3.04 23.44
C LYS A 122 -4.24 -3.07 24.78
N PRO A 123 -4.92 -3.39 25.89
CA PRO A 123 -4.30 -3.35 27.21
C PRO A 123 -3.04 -4.22 27.22
N THR A 124 -1.89 -3.57 27.43
CA THR A 124 -0.58 -4.19 27.49
C THR A 124 -0.49 -5.00 28.77
N SER A 125 -0.90 -6.27 28.69
CA SER A 125 -0.88 -7.22 29.80
C SER A 125 0.55 -7.64 30.16
N SER A 126 1.34 -6.69 30.66
CA SER A 126 2.70 -6.89 31.18
C SER A 126 2.68 -7.55 32.56
N THR A 127 2.09 -8.75 32.61
CA THR A 127 2.12 -9.63 33.77
C THR A 127 3.05 -10.80 33.44
N PRO A 128 4.14 -11.04 34.19
CA PRO A 128 4.94 -12.24 34.00
C PRO A 128 4.08 -13.45 34.39
N HIS A 129 3.58 -14.18 33.39
CA HIS A 129 2.78 -15.40 33.61
C HIS A 129 3.67 -16.48 34.22
N ARG A 130 3.71 -16.51 35.56
CA ARG A 130 4.28 -17.60 36.36
C ARG A 130 3.62 -18.90 35.93
N TYR A 131 4.35 -19.73 35.21
CA TYR A 131 3.84 -20.99 34.65
C TYR A 131 3.40 -21.90 35.79
N LYS A 132 2.08 -22.10 35.95
CA LYS A 132 1.52 -22.93 37.01
C LYS A 132 1.31 -24.34 36.46
N GLN A 133 2.14 -25.26 36.90
CA GLN A 133 2.11 -26.66 36.46
C GLN A 133 0.97 -27.41 37.15
N GLU A 134 -0.15 -27.57 36.44
CA GLU A 134 -1.30 -28.38 36.87
C GLU A 134 -1.56 -29.51 35.86
N GLN A 135 -2.14 -30.61 36.32
CA GLN A 135 -1.73 -31.94 35.86
C GLN A 135 -2.65 -32.60 34.82
N GLY A 136 -2.03 -33.37 33.92
CA GLY A 136 -2.55 -34.63 33.36
C GLY A 136 -3.92 -34.61 32.65
N VAL A 137 -3.93 -34.31 31.34
CA VAL A 137 -5.05 -34.69 30.46
C VAL A 137 -4.76 -36.03 29.80
N ASN A 138 -5.73 -36.95 29.81
CA ASN A 138 -5.57 -38.33 29.35
C ASN A 138 -5.73 -38.45 27.82
N PHE A 139 -4.73 -39.01 27.13
CA PHE A 139 -4.66 -39.12 25.67
C PHE A 139 -5.46 -40.31 25.08
N ASN A 140 -6.73 -40.45 25.45
CA ASN A 140 -7.57 -41.52 24.90
C ASN A 140 -8.97 -41.04 24.48
N ILE A 141 -9.03 -40.36 23.33
CA ILE A 141 -10.25 -39.92 22.65
C ILE A 141 -10.22 -40.48 21.22
N PRO A 142 -11.17 -41.33 20.80
CA PRO A 142 -11.20 -41.87 19.44
C PRO A 142 -11.44 -40.80 18.38
N LEU A 143 -10.71 -40.86 17.26
CA LEU A 143 -10.92 -39.95 16.13
C LEU A 143 -12.27 -40.21 15.43
N PRO A 144 -13.05 -39.17 15.08
CA PRO A 144 -14.28 -39.34 14.33
C PRO A 144 -14.01 -39.81 12.90
N ARG A 145 -14.55 -40.98 12.53
CA ARG A 145 -14.38 -41.59 11.20
C ARG A 145 -15.11 -40.75 10.14
N MET A 146 -14.36 -40.11 9.25
CA MET A 146 -14.92 -39.38 8.11
C MET A 146 -15.74 -40.32 7.21
N LYS A 147 -16.92 -39.87 6.79
CA LYS A 147 -17.76 -40.60 5.83
C LYS A 147 -17.27 -40.31 4.41
N VAL A 148 -16.96 -41.37 3.65
CA VAL A 148 -16.64 -41.27 2.23
C VAL A 148 -17.92 -40.96 1.45
N ILE A 149 -17.86 -39.95 0.58
CA ILE A 149 -18.93 -39.66 -0.39
C ILE A 149 -18.65 -40.51 -1.64
N PRO A 150 -19.61 -41.30 -2.14
CA PRO A 150 -19.39 -42.14 -3.32
C PRO A 150 -19.29 -41.31 -4.60
N THR A 151 -18.41 -41.74 -5.50
CA THR A 151 -18.22 -41.17 -6.84
C THR A 151 -19.22 -41.76 -7.83
N SER A 152 -19.91 -40.93 -8.62
CA SER A 152 -20.73 -41.36 -9.76
C SER A 152 -20.06 -40.99 -11.09
N SER A 153 -19.62 -42.01 -11.82
CA SER A 153 -19.47 -41.99 -13.28
C SER A 153 -20.83 -42.32 -13.94
N GLU A 154 -21.07 -42.19 -15.23
CA GLU A 154 -20.27 -41.63 -16.35
C GLU A 154 -21.06 -40.38 -16.90
N SER A 155 -21.13 -39.96 -18.17
CA SER A 155 -20.54 -40.31 -19.48
C SER A 155 -20.64 -39.09 -20.42
N GLY A 156 -19.93 -39.09 -21.55
CA GLY A 156 -20.17 -38.17 -22.67
C GLY A 156 -18.91 -37.54 -23.27
N VAL A 157 -18.37 -38.14 -24.34
CA VAL A 157 -17.32 -37.54 -25.17
C VAL A 157 -17.75 -37.55 -26.64
N GLY A 158 -17.69 -36.35 -27.21
CA GLY A 158 -17.84 -35.97 -28.62
C GLY A 158 -17.80 -34.44 -28.62
N GLY A 159 -17.15 -33.77 -29.56
CA GLY A 159 -16.46 -34.23 -30.77
C GLY A 159 -16.33 -33.01 -31.68
N ASP A 160 -15.27 -32.96 -32.48
CA ASP A 160 -15.09 -31.99 -33.58
C ASP A 160 -14.89 -30.51 -33.12
N GLU A 161 -14.12 -29.65 -33.79
CA GLU A 161 -13.16 -29.82 -34.90
C GLU A 161 -12.10 -28.68 -34.84
N ASP A 162 -11.02 -28.77 -35.63
CA ASP A 162 -9.82 -27.95 -35.48
C ASP A 162 -9.88 -26.54 -36.12
N GLU A 163 -9.45 -25.49 -35.38
CA GLU A 163 -9.16 -24.15 -35.96
C GLU A 163 -7.75 -23.64 -35.60
N PHE A 164 -6.71 -24.32 -36.11
CA PHE A 164 -5.33 -23.78 -36.17
C PHE A 164 -5.02 -23.27 -37.59
N GLY A 165 -5.63 -22.14 -37.95
CA GLY A 165 -5.48 -21.50 -39.26
C GLY A 165 -4.22 -20.62 -39.41
N ASN A 166 -3.39 -20.95 -40.39
CA ASN A 166 -2.20 -20.19 -40.83
C ASN A 166 -2.32 -18.66 -40.82
N PHE A 167 -1.29 -17.97 -40.32
CA PHE A 167 -0.95 -16.61 -40.78
C PHE A 167 0.55 -16.50 -41.12
N MET A 168 0.90 -16.88 -42.35
CA MET A 168 2.12 -16.42 -43.01
C MET A 168 1.79 -15.20 -43.88
N GLN A 169 2.47 -14.08 -43.63
CA GLN A 169 2.71 -13.06 -44.64
C GLN A 169 3.90 -12.18 -44.23
N ALA A 170 4.82 -11.98 -45.16
CA ALA A 170 5.96 -11.09 -45.04
C ALA A 170 5.80 -9.91 -46.02
N PRO A 171 6.29 -8.70 -45.68
CA PRO A 171 6.35 -7.59 -46.62
C PRO A 171 7.64 -7.60 -47.45
N SER A 172 7.44 -7.26 -48.73
CA SER A 172 8.36 -6.77 -49.78
C SER A 172 9.80 -6.40 -49.39
#